data_AF-A0A401QGT9-F1
#
_entry.id   AF-A0A401QGT9-F1
#
_cell.length_a   1.000
_cell.length_b   1.000
_cell.length_c   1.000
_cell.angle_alpha   90.00
_cell.angle_beta   90.00
_cell.angle_gamma   90.00
#
_symmetry.space_group_name_H-M   'P 1'
#
loop_
_entity.id
_entity.type
_entity.pdbx_description
1 polymer ?
#
loop_
_entity_poly.entity_id
_entity_poly.type
_entity_poly.pdbx_seq_one_letter_code
_entity_poly.pdbx_strand_id
1 'polypeptide(L)'
;YWDTLLEILWPRFEHILELNIQSIGNTDPQKLGALDTRPHYVTRRYAEFSSAIVSINDTYPNEKTHSLLGQLQVEVENFVLRMAAEFASRREQLIFLINNYDMMLGVLM
;
A
#
# COMPACT_ATOMS: atom_id res chain seq x y z
N TYR A 1 0.96 16.47 28.82
CA TYR A 1 1.95 16.85 27.79
C TYR A 1 1.87 15.90 26.60
N TRP A 2 2.11 14.60 26.80
CA TRP A 2 2.03 13.60 25.72
C TRP A 2 0.63 13.41 25.15
N ASP A 3 -0.42 13.45 25.97
CA ASP A 3 -1.80 13.32 25.47
C ASP A 3 -2.20 14.46 24.54
N THR A 4 -1.88 15.70 24.91
CA THR A 4 -2.09 16.88 24.05
C THR A 4 -1.31 16.77 22.74
N LEU A 5 -0.10 16.21 22.78
CA LEU A 5 0.68 15.97 21.56
C LEU A 5 0.01 14.91 20.68
N LEU A 6 -0.50 13.83 21.26
CA LEU A 6 -1.23 12.79 20.55
C LEU A 6 -2.53 13.33 19.93
N GLU A 7 -3.28 14.16 20.64
CA GLU A 7 -4.50 14.82 20.14
C GLU A 7 -4.21 15.71 18.91
N ILE A 8 -3.02 16.30 18.83
CA ILE A 8 -2.60 17.13 17.68
C ILE A 8 -2.09 16.28 16.52
N LEU A 9 -1.32 15.22 16.81
CA LEU A 9 -0.67 14.41 15.79
C LEU A 9 -1.60 13.40 15.14
N TRP A 10 -2.51 12.80 15.91
CA TRP A 10 -3.37 11.72 15.43
C TRP A 10 -4.24 12.11 14.23
N PRO A 11 -4.97 13.25 14.27
CA PRO A 11 -5.79 13.65 13.12
C PRO A 11 -4.96 13.94 11.87
N ARG A 12 -3.70 14.39 12.03
CA ARG A 12 -2.80 14.65 10.90
C ARG A 12 -2.28 13.36 10.28
N PHE A 13 -1.95 12.38 11.13
CA PHE A 13 -1.56 11.05 10.68
C PHE A 13 -2.70 10.38 9.90
N GLU A 14 -3.91 10.39 10.46
CA GLU A 14 -5.13 9.89 9.81
C GLU A 14 -5.34 10.55 8.45
N HIS A 15 -5.30 11.89 8.41
CA HIS A 15 -5.47 12.64 7.16
C HIS A 15 -4.41 12.32 6.09
N ILE A 16 -3.13 12.22 6.45
CA ILE A 16 -2.06 11.87 5.50
C ILE A 16 -2.25 10.45 4.97
N LEU A 17 -2.67 9.53 5.82
CA LEU A 17 -2.90 8.14 5.42
C LEU A 17 -4.11 8.03 4.48
N GLU A 18 -5.20 8.76 4.76
CA GLU A 18 -6.34 8.88 3.84
C GLU A 18 -5.92 9.44 2.48
N LEU A 19 -5.10 10.49 2.45
CA LEU A 19 -4.58 11.05 1.20
C LEU A 19 -3.71 10.04 0.43
N ASN A 20 -2.92 9.23 1.12
CA ASN A 20 -2.14 8.16 0.51
C ASN A 20 -3.06 7.09 -0.12
N ILE A 21 -4.07 6.62 0.63
CA ILE A 21 -5.07 5.66 0.14
C ILE A 21 -5.76 6.20 -1.12
N GLN A 22 -6.25 7.44 -1.07
CA GLN A 22 -6.87 8.10 -2.22
C GLN A 22 -5.91 8.27 -3.40
N SER A 23 -4.63 8.59 -3.14
CA SER A 23 -3.62 8.71 -4.19
C SER A 23 -3.44 7.39 -4.94
N ILE A 24 -3.34 6.26 -4.23
CA ILE A 24 -3.19 4.94 -4.84
C ILE A 24 -4.46 4.56 -5.62
N GLY A 25 -5.64 4.77 -5.03
CA GLY A 25 -6.92 4.50 -5.69
C GLY A 25 -7.11 5.30 -6.98
N ASN A 26 -6.72 6.57 -6.99
CA ASN A 26 -6.87 7.46 -8.15
C ASN A 26 -5.68 7.42 -9.12
N THR A 27 -4.69 6.57 -8.90
CA THR A 27 -3.53 6.47 -9.79
C THR A 27 -3.93 5.90 -11.14
N ASP A 28 -3.51 6.58 -12.20
CA ASP A 28 -3.61 6.13 -13.58
C ASP A 28 -2.37 5.29 -13.93
N PRO A 29 -2.51 3.98 -14.21
CA PRO A 29 -1.40 3.09 -14.57
C PRO A 29 -0.52 3.63 -15.71
N GLN A 30 -1.11 4.33 -16.68
CA GLN A 30 -0.39 4.81 -17.86
C GLN A 30 0.54 6.00 -17.54
N LYS A 31 0.29 6.70 -16.42
CA LYS A 31 1.13 7.82 -15.97
C LYS A 31 2.37 7.36 -15.21
N LEU A 32 2.51 6.07 -14.91
CA LEU A 32 3.62 5.52 -14.13
C LEU A 32 4.83 5.09 -14.97
N GLY A 33 4.81 5.37 -16.27
CA GLY A 33 5.93 5.13 -17.17
C GLY A 33 5.91 3.73 -17.80
N ALA A 34 7.07 3.30 -18.31
CA ALA A 34 7.19 2.02 -19.00
C ALA A 34 6.98 0.85 -18.04
N LEU A 35 6.02 -0.01 -18.38
CA LEU A 35 5.70 -1.21 -17.63
C LEU A 35 6.71 -2.32 -17.95
N ASP A 36 7.19 -2.98 -16.91
CA ASP A 36 7.94 -4.23 -17.01
C ASP A 36 7.44 -5.22 -15.95
N THR A 37 7.87 -6.49 -16.05
CA THR A 37 7.34 -7.55 -15.20
C THR A 37 7.92 -7.55 -13.78
N ARG A 38 8.83 -6.63 -13.40
CA ARG A 38 9.41 -6.56 -12.06
C ARG A 38 8.38 -6.03 -11.05
N PRO A 39 8.59 -6.25 -9.74
CA PRO A 39 7.71 -5.69 -8.72
C PRO A 39 7.66 -4.16 -8.83
N HIS A 40 6.45 -3.61 -8.79
CA HIS A 40 6.27 -2.17 -8.85
C HIS A 40 6.73 -1.53 -7.53
N TYR A 41 7.33 -0.34 -7.59
CA TYR A 41 7.89 0.32 -6.39
C TYR A 41 6.81 0.66 -5.35
N VAL A 42 5.57 0.95 -5.79
CA VAL A 42 4.43 1.22 -4.90
C VAL A 42 4.14 0.02 -4.00
N THR A 43 4.19 -1.17 -4.57
CA THR A 43 4.00 -2.43 -3.86
C THR A 43 4.99 -2.56 -2.70
N ARG A 44 6.27 -2.20 -2.93
CA ARG A 44 7.32 -2.27 -1.89
C ARG A 44 7.11 -1.23 -0.81
N ARG A 45 6.80 0.01 -1.21
CA ARG A 45 6.49 1.10 -0.27
C ARG A 45 5.31 0.74 0.63
N TYR A 46 4.27 0.13 0.07
CA TYR A 46 3.15 -0.38 0.84
C TYR A 46 3.60 -1.41 1.87
N ALA A 47 4.33 -2.44 1.43
CA ALA A 47 4.73 -3.53 2.33
C ALA A 47 5.63 -3.05 3.48
N GLU A 48 6.63 -2.21 3.19
CA GLU A 48 7.52 -1.63 4.20
C GLU A 48 6.75 -0.72 5.18
N PHE A 49 5.86 0.14 4.67
CA PHE A 49 5.03 1.01 5.51
C PHE A 49 4.08 0.21 6.40
N SER A 50 3.32 -0.71 5.83
CA SER A 50 2.34 -1.52 6.57
C SER A 50 3.03 -2.39 7.62
N SER A 51 4.16 -3.03 7.30
CA SER A 51 4.95 -3.80 8.27
C SER A 51 5.38 -2.93 9.46
N ALA A 52 5.90 -1.73 9.20
CA ALA A 52 6.30 -0.81 10.25
C ALA A 52 5.12 -0.38 11.15
N ILE A 53 3.99 0.02 10.56
CA ILE A 53 2.82 0.46 11.35
C ILE A 53 2.19 -0.70 12.12
N VAL A 54 2.09 -1.89 11.52
CA VAL A 54 1.58 -3.09 12.22
C VAL A 54 2.45 -3.40 13.43
N SER A 55 3.78 -3.38 13.30
CA SER A 55 4.68 -3.63 14.44
C SER A 55 4.49 -2.66 15.61
N ILE A 56 4.17 -1.39 15.32
CA ILE A 56 3.85 -0.38 16.34
C ILE A 56 2.48 -0.68 16.95
N ASN A 57 1.49 -1.01 16.11
CA ASN A 57 0.12 -1.28 16.53
C ASN A 57 -0.01 -2.57 17.36
N ASP A 58 0.87 -3.56 17.17
CA ASP A 58 0.95 -4.75 18.02
C ASP A 58 1.35 -4.40 19.46
N THR A 59 2.16 -3.35 19.63
CA THR A 59 2.55 -2.84 20.95
C THR A 59 1.49 -1.89 21.52
N TYR A 60 0.84 -1.09 20.65
CA TYR A 60 -0.15 -0.08 21.03
C TYR A 60 -1.40 -0.17 20.13
N PRO A 61 -2.35 -1.06 20.43
CA PRO A 61 -3.49 -1.32 19.56
C PRO A 61 -4.37 -0.10 19.33
N ASN A 62 -4.67 0.18 18.06
CA ASN A 62 -5.59 1.22 17.64
C ASN A 62 -6.46 0.74 16.47
N GLU A 63 -7.76 0.61 16.72
CA GLU A 63 -8.75 0.14 15.74
C GLU A 63 -8.82 1.01 14.48
N LYS A 64 -8.64 2.32 14.60
CA LYS A 64 -8.65 3.22 13.44
C LYS A 64 -7.45 2.96 12.53
N THR A 65 -6.27 2.76 13.11
CA THR A 65 -5.07 2.38 12.35
C THR A 65 -5.31 1.09 11.58
N HIS A 66 -5.89 0.09 12.25
CA HIS A 66 -6.19 -1.20 11.62
C HIS A 66 -7.16 -1.03 10.44
N SER A 67 -8.22 -0.22 10.61
CA SER A 67 -9.16 0.09 9.53
C SER A 67 -8.48 0.81 8.35
N LEU A 68 -7.63 1.82 8.62
CA LEU A 68 -6.92 2.55 7.57
C LEU A 68 -5.93 1.67 6.81
N LEU A 69 -5.21 0.79 7.51
CA LEU A 69 -4.31 -0.18 6.88
C LEU A 69 -5.09 -1.18 6.00
N GLY A 70 -6.27 -1.62 6.45
CA GLY A 70 -7.15 -2.47 5.63
C GLY A 70 -7.63 -1.75 4.35
N GLN A 71 -8.00 -0.49 4.44
CA GLN A 71 -8.36 0.33 3.26
C GLN A 71 -7.17 0.49 2.30
N LEU A 72 -5.98 0.75 2.84
CA LEU A 72 -4.75 0.85 2.05
C LEU A 72 -4.43 -0.46 1.33
N GLN A 73 -4.58 -1.60 2.00
CA GLN A 73 -4.38 -2.92 1.40
C GLN A 73 -5.28 -3.10 0.17
N VAL A 74 -6.59 -2.82 0.31
CA VAL A 74 -7.56 -2.96 -0.78
C VAL A 74 -7.17 -2.08 -1.98
N GLU A 75 -6.80 -0.83 -1.75
CA GLU A 75 -6.40 0.07 -2.84
C GLU A 75 -5.11 -0.38 -3.53
N VAL A 76 -4.14 -0.94 -2.79
CA VAL A 76 -2.90 -1.48 -3.37
C VAL A 76 -3.17 -2.75 -4.18
N GLU A 77 -4.04 -3.65 -3.70
CA GLU A 77 -4.44 -4.83 -4.47
C GLU A 77 -5.13 -4.44 -5.78
N ASN A 78 -6.10 -3.52 -5.72
CA ASN A 78 -6.76 -2.97 -6.90
C ASN A 78 -5.79 -2.27 -7.85
N PHE A 79 -4.83 -1.53 -7.31
CA PHE A 79 -3.76 -0.90 -8.09
C PHE A 79 -2.92 -1.94 -8.84
N VAL A 80 -2.44 -2.98 -8.15
CA VAL A 80 -1.61 -4.04 -8.77
C VAL A 80 -2.39 -4.78 -9.86
N LEU A 81 -3.68 -5.05 -9.67
CA LEU A 81 -4.54 -5.66 -10.69
C LEU A 81 -4.73 -4.75 -11.91
N ARG A 82 -4.93 -3.44 -11.71
CA ARG A 82 -5.01 -2.46 -12.81
C ARG A 82 -3.71 -2.37 -13.59
N MET A 83 -2.57 -2.33 -12.90
CA MET A 83 -1.24 -2.35 -13.53
C MET A 83 -1.01 -3.63 -14.35
N ALA A 84 -1.42 -4.78 -13.80
CA ALA A 84 -1.35 -6.05 -14.52
C ALA A 84 -2.20 -6.02 -15.81
N ALA A 85 -3.37 -5.38 -15.78
CA ALA A 85 -4.26 -5.32 -16.95
C ALA A 85 -3.68 -4.53 -18.14
N GLU A 86 -2.70 -3.66 -17.92
CA GLU A 86 -2.04 -2.90 -18.99
C GLU A 86 -1.08 -3.76 -19.84
N PHE A 87 -0.66 -4.95 -19.38
CA PHE A 87 0.14 -5.85 -20.20
C PHE A 87 -0.72 -6.55 -21.26
N ALA A 88 -0.27 -6.54 -22.51
CA ALA A 88 -0.96 -7.19 -23.62
C ALA A 88 -1.00 -8.72 -23.51
N SER A 89 0.06 -9.33 -22.96
CA SER A 89 0.17 -10.78 -22.84
C SER A 89 -0.30 -11.28 -21.49
N ARG A 90 -1.25 -12.22 -21.47
CA ARG A 90 -1.69 -12.90 -20.23
C ARG A 90 -0.53 -13.49 -19.42
N ARG A 91 0.51 -13.97 -20.10
CA ARG A 91 1.72 -14.47 -19.44
C ARG A 91 2.42 -13.37 -18.65
N GLU A 92 2.59 -12.19 -19.23
CA GLU A 92 3.24 -11.06 -18.57
C GLU A 92 2.41 -10.52 -17.41
N GLN A 93 1.07 -10.48 -17.55
CA GLN A 93 0.16 -10.14 -16.45
C GLN A 93 0.40 -11.05 -15.24
N LEU A 94 0.45 -12.37 -15.47
CA LEU A 94 0.68 -13.34 -14.40
C LEU A 94 2.07 -13.22 -13.78
N ILE A 95 3.12 -13.03 -14.59
CA ILE A 95 4.49 -12.83 -14.08
C ILE A 95 4.54 -11.58 -13.20
N PHE A 96 3.97 -10.46 -13.67
CA PHE A 96 3.91 -9.22 -12.90
C PHE A 96 3.17 -9.41 -11.57
N LEU A 97 2.00 -10.06 -11.58
CA LEU A 97 1.26 -10.36 -10.35
C LEU A 97 2.08 -11.20 -9.38
N ILE A 98 2.66 -12.32 -9.84
CA ILE A 98 3.50 -13.19 -9.01
C ILE A 98 4.65 -12.41 -8.38
N ASN A 99 5.38 -11.63 -9.18
CA ASN A 99 6.51 -10.86 -8.69
C ASN A 99 6.11 -9.81 -7.65
N ASN A 100 4.97 -9.13 -7.84
CA ASN A 100 4.48 -8.16 -6.85
C ASN A 100 4.04 -8.83 -5.55
N TYR A 101 3.28 -9.93 -5.62
CA TYR A 101 2.85 -10.66 -4.43
C TYR A 101 4.02 -11.33 -3.70
N ASP A 102 4.98 -11.92 -4.40
CA ASP A 102 6.19 -12.49 -3.82
C ASP A 102 6.98 -11.45 -3.03
N MET A 103 7.17 -10.26 -3.61
CA MET A 103 7.87 -9.17 -2.93
C MET A 103 7.10 -8.62 -1.72
N MET A 104 5.77 -8.50 -1.78
CA MET A 104 4.97 -8.11 -0.59
C MET A 104 5.12 -9.14 0.53
N LEU A 105 4.96 -10.42 0.17
CA LEU A 105 5.07 -11.51 1.13
C LEU A 105 6.46 -11.57 1.76
N GLY A 106 7.53 -11.36 0.99
CA GLY A 106 8.90 -11.34 1.50
C GLY A 106 9.25 -10.16 2.41
N VAL A 107 8.37 -9.16 2.52
CA VAL A 107 8.52 -8.03 3.46
C VAL A 107 7.56 -8.14 4.64
N LEU A 108 6.37 -8.71 4.43
CA LEU A 108 5.33 -8.84 5.46
C LEU A 108 5.48 -10.11 6.31
N MET A 109 6.15 -11.15 5.82
CA MET A 109 6.42 -12.42 6.52
C MET A 109 7.92 -12.59 6.80
#